data_AF-A0A7L3Q4U1-F1
#
_entry.id   AF-A0A7L3Q4U1-F1
#
_cell.length_a   1.000
_cell.length_b   1.000
_cell.length_c   1.000
_cell.angle_alpha   90.00
_cell.angle_beta   90.00
_cell.angle_gamma   90.00
#
_symmetry.space_group_name_H-M   'P 1'
#
loop_
_entity.id
_entity.type
_entity.pdbx_description
1 polymer ?
#
loop_
_entity_poly.entity_id
_entity_poly.type
_entity_poly.pdbx_seq_one_letter_code
_entity_poly.pdbx_strand_id
1 'polypeptide(L)'
;FFSQVGFLRIQHKYEITFLLPPVPMLARDICPLPVPNPNLRVISVTSLPEGHSVRCEYTASKEGVLMEELLLAGYGPDHVKVTIQARVMDRHHGTPMLLDGVRCVAAELEYDSEQSDWPGFD
;
A
#
# COMPACT_ATOMS: atom_id res chain seq x y z
N PHE A 1 8.03 12.92 1.40
CA PHE A 1 7.28 12.61 0.16
C PHE A 1 5.88 12.14 0.53
N PHE A 2 4.88 12.46 -0.26
CA PHE A 2 3.48 12.14 0.01
C PHE A 2 2.85 11.49 -1.22
N SER A 3 2.10 10.41 -1.02
CA SER A 3 1.37 9.70 -2.08
C SER A 3 -0.05 9.37 -1.63
N GLN A 4 -1.03 9.64 -2.49
CA GLN A 4 -2.41 9.16 -2.31
C GLN A 4 -2.61 7.91 -3.15
N VAL A 5 -3.39 6.96 -2.63
CA VAL A 5 -3.64 5.67 -3.31
C VAL A 5 -5.11 5.44 -3.67
N GLY A 6 -5.96 6.40 -3.33
CA GLY A 6 -7.39 6.38 -3.63
C GLY A 6 -8.22 5.66 -2.58
N PHE A 7 -9.26 4.98 -3.03
CA PHE A 7 -10.26 4.30 -2.22
C PHE A 7 -9.99 2.79 -2.24
N LEU A 8 -9.51 2.27 -1.11
CA LEU A 8 -9.20 0.86 -0.91
C LEU A 8 -10.37 0.15 -0.23
N ARG A 9 -10.47 -1.17 -0.41
CA ARG A 9 -11.42 -2.02 0.31
C ARG A 9 -10.76 -2.54 1.59
N ILE A 10 -11.50 -2.55 2.70
CA ILE A 10 -11.05 -3.17 3.94
C ILE A 10 -10.78 -4.67 3.76
N GLN A 11 -9.87 -5.25 4.56
CA GLN A 11 -9.45 -6.66 4.53
C GLN A 11 -8.83 -7.12 3.19
N HIS A 12 -8.30 -6.17 2.42
CA HIS A 12 -7.57 -6.46 1.19
C HIS A 12 -6.10 -6.04 1.32
N LYS A 13 -5.25 -6.67 0.51
CA LYS A 13 -3.86 -6.28 0.33
C LYS A 13 -3.66 -5.66 -1.04
N TYR A 14 -2.90 -4.58 -1.05
CA TYR A 14 -2.58 -3.81 -2.23
C TYR A 14 -1.08 -3.75 -2.43
N GLU A 15 -0.65 -3.84 -3.68
CA GLU A 15 0.67 -3.39 -4.08
C GLU A 15 0.56 -1.94 -4.55
N ILE A 16 1.45 -1.09 -4.04
CA ILE A 16 1.53 0.33 -4.40
C ILE A 16 2.94 0.57 -4.94
N THR A 17 3.00 1.10 -6.15
CA THR A 17 4.24 1.58 -6.78
C THR A 17 4.16 3.08 -6.99
N PHE A 18 5.16 3.82 -6.51
CA PHE A 18 5.27 5.25 -6.74
C PHE A 18 6.70 5.64 -7.08
N LEU A 19 6.84 6.78 -7.76
CA LEU A 19 8.14 7.38 -8.07
C LEU A 19 8.51 8.40 -6.99
N LEU A 20 9.54 8.10 -6.22
CA LEU A 20 10.20 9.07 -5.36
C LEU A 20 11.16 9.91 -6.22
N PRO A 21 10.96 11.23 -6.37
CA PRO A 21 11.87 12.08 -7.14
C PRO A 21 13.27 12.11 -6.51
N PRO A 22 14.31 12.56 -7.24
CA PRO A 22 15.66 12.62 -6.71
C PRO A 22 15.71 13.52 -5.48
N VAL A 23 16.21 12.97 -4.37
CA VAL A 23 16.33 13.69 -3.11
C VAL A 23 17.81 14.01 -2.90
N PRO A 24 18.25 15.28 -2.91
CA PRO A 24 19.68 15.64 -2.89
C PRO A 24 20.49 15.08 -1.72
N MET A 25 19.84 14.86 -0.58
CA MET A 25 20.44 14.31 0.65
C MET A 25 20.52 12.78 0.66
N LEU A 26 19.86 12.09 -0.28
CA LEU A 26 19.88 10.64 -0.38
C LEU A 26 20.88 10.18 -1.44
N ALA A 27 21.58 9.09 -1.12
CA ALA A 27 22.51 8.44 -2.05
C ALA A 27 21.75 7.78 -3.21
N ARG A 28 22.51 7.37 -4.23
CA ARG A 28 21.97 6.63 -5.40
C ARG A 28 21.31 5.30 -5.04
N ASP A 29 21.73 4.71 -3.93
CA ASP A 29 21.13 3.51 -3.39
C ASP A 29 20.49 3.86 -2.04
N ILE A 30 19.21 3.52 -1.90
CA ILE A 30 18.43 3.76 -0.70
C ILE A 30 17.75 2.46 -0.25
N CYS A 31 17.55 2.31 1.05
CA CYS A 31 16.90 1.16 1.67
C CYS A 31 15.85 1.62 2.68
N PRO A 32 14.82 0.78 2.95
CA PRO A 32 13.90 1.04 4.04
C PRO A 32 14.58 0.91 5.40
N LEU A 33 14.34 1.87 6.30
CA LEU A 33 14.71 1.71 7.70
C LEU A 33 13.77 0.73 8.40
N PRO A 34 14.25 -0.04 9.39
CA PRO A 34 13.49 -1.08 10.08
C PRO A 34 12.50 -0.49 11.11
N VAL A 35 11.57 0.35 10.64
CA VAL A 35 10.49 0.89 11.46
C VAL A 35 9.31 -0.08 11.40
N PRO A 36 8.81 -0.60 12.54
CA PRO A 36 7.65 -1.47 12.54
C PRO A 36 6.42 -0.75 11.98
N ASN A 37 5.86 -1.28 10.90
CA ASN A 37 4.56 -0.86 10.38
C ASN A 37 3.76 -2.11 10.00
N PRO A 38 2.64 -2.41 10.70
CA PRO A 38 1.86 -3.61 10.42
C PRO A 38 1.07 -3.55 9.11
N ASN A 39 0.80 -2.34 8.61
CA ASN A 39 -0.04 -2.12 7.45
C ASN A 39 0.75 -1.78 6.19
N LEU A 40 2.04 -1.46 6.29
CA LEU A 40 2.86 -1.03 5.16
C LEU A 40 4.24 -1.68 5.19
N ARG A 41 4.60 -2.37 4.11
CA ARG A 41 5.90 -3.04 3.97
C ARG A 41 6.54 -2.72 2.63
N VAL A 42 7.79 -2.29 2.62
CA VAL A 42 8.55 -2.13 1.37
C VAL A 42 8.89 -3.50 0.80
N ILE A 43 8.54 -3.71 -0.47
CA ILE A 43 8.86 -4.93 -1.23
C ILE A 43 10.19 -4.75 -1.96
N SER A 44 10.35 -3.61 -2.66
CA SER A 44 11.55 -3.33 -3.43
C SER A 44 11.74 -1.83 -3.65
N VAL A 45 13.01 -1.42 -3.80
CA VAL A 45 13.38 -0.10 -4.28
C VAL A 45 14.27 -0.27 -5.50
N THR A 46 13.96 0.43 -6.59
CA THR A 46 14.72 0.38 -7.85
C THR A 46 15.13 1.79 -8.24
N SER A 47 16.43 2.03 -8.34
CA SER A 47 16.98 3.32 -8.75
C SER A 47 16.78 3.55 -10.25
N LEU A 48 16.30 4.73 -10.61
CA LEU A 48 15.99 5.19 -11.97
C LEU A 48 16.69 6.54 -12.23
N PRO A 49 16.87 6.97 -13.50
CA PRO A 49 17.41 8.29 -13.81
C PRO A 49 16.60 9.44 -13.18
N GLU A 50 15.29 9.29 -13.12
CA GLU A 50 14.31 10.25 -12.60
C GLU A 50 14.02 10.10 -11.10
N GLY A 51 14.74 9.24 -10.37
CA GLY A 51 14.58 9.03 -8.93
C GLY A 51 14.59 7.56 -8.52
N HIS A 52 13.63 7.13 -7.69
CA HIS A 52 13.51 5.75 -7.27
C HIS A 52 12.07 5.25 -7.41
N SER A 53 11.88 4.11 -8.08
CA SER A 53 10.62 3.38 -8.05
C SER A 53 10.55 2.57 -6.76
N VAL A 54 9.60 2.90 -5.91
CA VAL A 54 9.38 2.24 -4.63
C VAL A 54 8.12 1.42 -4.72
N ARG A 55 8.23 0.12 -4.43
CA ARG A 55 7.11 -0.81 -4.38
C ARG A 55 6.88 -1.26 -2.95
N CYS A 56 5.63 -1.22 -2.51
CA CYS A 56 5.23 -1.59 -1.17
C CYS A 56 3.92 -2.37 -1.16
N GLU A 57 3.77 -3.22 -0.15
CA GLU A 57 2.53 -3.92 0.19
C GLU A 57 1.80 -3.11 1.26
N TYR A 58 0.51 -2.90 1.06
CA TYR A 58 -0.39 -2.22 1.99
C TYR A 58 -1.53 -3.14 2.40
N THR A 59 -1.74 -3.28 3.71
CA THR A 59 -2.85 -4.05 4.28
C THR A 59 -3.92 -3.10 4.79
N ALA A 60 -5.09 -3.11 4.16
CA ALA A 60 -6.21 -2.24 4.52
C ALA A 60 -7.01 -2.85 5.69
N SER A 61 -6.46 -2.79 6.91
CA SER A 61 -7.01 -3.47 8.08
C SER A 61 -8.12 -2.68 8.81
N LYS A 62 -8.22 -1.37 8.59
CA LYS A 62 -9.13 -0.47 9.31
C LYS A 62 -9.81 0.51 8.36
N GLU A 63 -11.10 0.77 8.56
CA GLU A 63 -11.84 1.77 7.79
C GLU A 63 -11.41 3.21 8.13
N GLY A 64 -11.48 4.12 7.15
CA GLY A 64 -11.31 5.56 7.33
C GLY A 64 -10.24 6.16 6.41
N VAL A 65 -9.85 7.40 6.69
CA VAL A 65 -8.66 8.01 6.05
C VAL A 65 -7.44 7.64 6.89
N LEU A 66 -6.61 6.75 6.37
CA LEU A 66 -5.40 6.27 7.03
C LEU A 66 -4.16 6.91 6.41
N MET A 67 -3.15 7.18 7.24
CA MET A 67 -1.83 7.63 6.81
C MET A 67 -0.78 6.68 7.38
N GLU A 68 -0.15 5.93 6.50
CA GLU A 68 0.95 5.03 6.86
C GLU A 68 2.28 5.66 6.47
N GLU A 69 3.27 5.53 7.33
CA GLU A 69 4.59 6.12 7.11
C GLU A 69 5.67 5.04 7.03
N LEU A 70 6.66 5.30 6.17
CA LEU A 70 7.91 4.57 6.10
C LEU A 70 9.07 5.56 5.96
N LEU A 71 10.27 5.13 6.32
CA LEU A 71 11.48 5.92 6.14
C LEU A 71 12.41 5.20 5.16
N LEU A 72 12.94 5.93 4.18
CA LEU A 72 13.98 5.45 3.28
C LEU A 72 15.26 6.23 3.58
N ALA A 73 16.38 5.52 3.71
CA ALA A 73 17.70 6.11 3.99
C ALA A 73 18.73 5.62 2.99
N GLY A 74 19.72 6.47 2.72
CA GLY A 74 20.92 6.08 1.97
C GLY A 74 22.05 5.63 2.90
N TYR A 75 23.28 5.73 2.42
CA TYR A 75 24.49 5.46 3.23
C TYR A 75 24.80 6.53 4.30
N GLY A 76 24.15 7.69 4.24
CA GLY A 76 24.34 8.80 5.18
C GLY A 76 23.36 8.77 6.37
N PRO A 77 23.45 9.77 7.28
CA PRO A 77 22.52 9.91 8.40
C PRO A 77 21.13 10.40 7.97
N ASP A 78 21.02 10.92 6.75
CA ASP A 78 19.79 11.51 6.23
C ASP A 78 18.80 10.44 5.77
N HIS A 79 17.52 10.70 6.01
CA HIS A 79 16.42 9.86 5.59
C HIS A 79 15.26 10.70 5.06
N VAL A 80 14.47 10.13 4.15
CA VAL A 80 13.22 10.71 3.71
C VAL A 80 12.06 9.95 4.32
N LYS A 81 11.11 10.71 4.88
CA LYS A 81 9.81 10.16 5.27
C LYS A 81 8.89 10.11 4.07
N VAL A 82 8.29 8.95 3.84
CA VAL A 82 7.23 8.74 2.86
C VAL A 82 5.92 8.48 3.59
N THR A 83 4.90 9.25 3.26
CA THR A 83 3.54 9.11 3.80
C THR A 83 2.61 8.64 2.70
N ILE A 84 1.93 7.52 2.92
CA ILE A 84 0.90 6.97 2.04
C ILE A 84 -0.46 7.22 2.67
N GLN A 85 -1.31 7.97 1.96
CA GLN A 85 -2.68 8.22 2.37
C GLN A 85 -3.65 7.34 1.58
N ALA A 86 -4.44 6.56 2.30
CA ALA A 86 -5.48 5.71 1.76
C ALA A 86 -6.84 6.06 2.38
N ARG A 87 -7.90 6.08 1.56
CA ARG A 87 -9.26 6.02 2.07
C ARG A 87 -9.69 4.55 2.05
N VAL A 88 -9.71 3.90 3.20
CA VAL A 88 -10.21 2.53 3.33
C VAL A 88 -11.72 2.59 3.53
N MET A 89 -12.43 1.86 2.69
CA MET A 89 -13.88 1.80 2.63
C MET A 89 -14.37 0.44 3.16
N ASP A 90 -15.52 0.45 3.82
CA ASP A 90 -16.23 -0.77 4.19
C ASP A 90 -16.64 -1.58 2.93
N ARG A 91 -16.87 -2.88 3.12
CA ARG A 91 -17.26 -3.83 2.07
C ARG A 91 -18.54 -3.46 1.32
N HIS A 92 -19.46 -2.72 1.93
CA HIS A 92 -20.72 -2.32 1.29
C HIS A 92 -20.60 -1.04 0.46
N HIS A 93 -19.46 -0.36 0.49
CA HIS A 93 -19.24 0.92 -0.19
C HIS A 93 -18.71 0.77 -1.63
N GLY A 94 -19.42 0.00 -2.45
CA GLY A 94 -19.21 -0.07 -3.89
C GLY A 94 -17.82 -0.52 -4.34
N THR A 95 -17.49 -0.22 -5.60
CA THR A 95 -16.23 -0.64 -6.22
C THR A 95 -15.07 0.30 -5.82
N PRO A 96 -13.91 -0.22 -5.37
CA PRO A 96 -12.72 0.56 -5.09
C PRO A 96 -12.29 1.45 -6.26
N MET A 97 -11.81 2.65 -5.95
CA MET A 97 -11.24 3.59 -6.93
C MET A 97 -9.74 3.71 -6.66
N LEU A 98 -8.96 2.86 -7.32
CA LEU A 98 -7.52 2.80 -7.18
C LEU A 98 -6.86 3.88 -8.05
N LEU A 99 -5.87 4.57 -7.50
CA LEU A 99 -5.03 5.50 -8.27
C LEU A 99 -3.93 4.75 -9.03
N ASP A 100 -3.23 5.48 -9.89
CA ASP A 100 -2.14 4.91 -10.69
C ASP A 100 -1.05 4.28 -9.81
N GLY A 101 -0.51 3.16 -10.27
CA GLY A 101 0.47 2.37 -9.51
C GLY A 101 -0.11 1.55 -8.35
N VAL A 102 -1.43 1.54 -8.14
CA VAL A 102 -2.09 0.77 -7.06
C VAL A 102 -2.83 -0.44 -7.63
N ARG A 103 -2.56 -1.63 -7.10
CA ARG A 103 -3.17 -2.89 -7.53
C ARG A 103 -3.59 -3.73 -6.35
N CYS A 104 -4.82 -4.25 -6.36
CA CYS A 104 -5.24 -5.29 -5.41
C CYS A 104 -4.52 -6.61 -5.71
N VAL A 105 -3.86 -7.19 -4.70
CA VAL A 105 -3.08 -8.43 -4.84
C VAL A 105 -3.59 -9.58 -4.00
N ALA A 106 -4.35 -9.31 -2.94
CA ALA A 106 -5.08 -10.32 -2.19
C ALA A 106 -6.35 -9.75 -1.55
N ALA A 107 -7.31 -10.63 -1.31
CA ALA A 107 -8.48 -10.39 -0.46
C ALA A 107 -8.47 -11.47 0.62
N GLU A 108 -8.72 -11.11 1.87
CA GLU A 108 -9.10 -12.13 2.85
C GLU A 108 -10.45 -12.71 2.43
N LEU A 109 -10.50 -14.03 2.25
CA LEU A 109 -11.73 -14.73 1.90
C LEU A 109 -12.72 -14.60 3.05
N GLU A 110 -13.80 -13.84 2.83
CA GLU A 110 -15.01 -14.01 3.63
C GLU A 110 -15.60 -15.37 3.24
N TYR A 111 -15.79 -16.25 4.22
CA TYR A 111 -16.74 -17.34 4.07
C TYR A 111 -18.11 -16.69 3.89
N ASP A 112 -18.55 -16.53 2.64
CA ASP A 112 -19.93 -16.15 2.31
C ASP A 112 -20.83 -17.23 2.90
N SER A 113 -21.32 -16.98 4.10
CA SER A 113 -22.27 -17.85 4.80
C SER A 113 -23.66 -17.80 4.17
N GLU A 114 -23.82 -17.01 3.10
CA GLU A 114 -25.10 -16.70 2.45
C GLU A 114 -25.30 -17.42 1.10
N GLN A 115 -24.56 -18.50 0.82
CA GLN A 115 -24.85 -19.39 -0.31
C GLN A 115 -25.41 -20.74 0.19
N SER A 116 -26.56 -20.68 0.86
CA SER A 116 -27.36 -21.84 1.26
C SER A 116 -28.79 -21.71 0.74
N ASP A 117 -28.98 -21.96 -0.55
CA ASP A 117 -30.28 -22.30 -1.13
C ASP A 117 -30.10 -23.55 -2.00
N TRP A 118 -29.59 -24.64 -1.41
CA TRP A 118 -29.65 -25.96 -2.05
C TRP A 118 -31.04 -26.57 -1.78
N PRO A 119 -31.94 -26.67 -2.78
CA PRO A 119 -33.30 -27.16 -2.55
C PRO A 119 -33.40 -28.68 -2.29
N GLY A 120 -32.28 -29.40 -2.16
CA GLY A 120 -32.28 -30.87 -2.11
C GLY A 120 -32.75 -31.51 -3.42
N PHE A 121 -32.61 -32.83 -3.55
CA PHE A 121 -33.18 -33.59 -4.66
C PHE A 121 -34.53 -34.17 -4.21
N ASP A 122 -35.57 -33.93 -5.02
CA ASP A 122 -36.89 -34.59 -4.93
C ASP A 122 -36.83 -35.99 -5.59
#